data_AF-A0A524I7F6-F1
#
_entry.id   AF-A0A524I7F6-F1
#
_cell.length_a   1.000
_cell.length_b   1.000
_cell.length_c   1.000
_cell.angle_alpha   90.00
_cell.angle_beta   90.00
_cell.angle_gamma   90.00
#
_symmetry.space_group_name_H-M   'P 1'
#
loop_
_entity.id
_entity.type
_entity.pdbx_description
1 polymer ?
#
loop_
_entity_poly.entity_id
_entity_poly.type
_entity_poly.pdbx_seq_one_letter_code
_entity_poly.pdbx_strand_id
1 'polypeptide(L)'
;MKTSEAVAIIHRGIYREKDAIRAYIKFAKAVKDPKAKNVLINLADDEVGHLTKLEKHLMNMLKDQPWLYPKADEIEAVAAVFASSAYPDKEIREEDLVDVDEVRILNLAVDREIIANRYYLDLAAKTESPEAKEMFLALAKEEEVHMKILQAEIDSVGQSGFWFDMQEFTMEE
;
A
#
# COMPACT_ATOMS: atom_id res chain seq x y z
N MET A 1 -0.08 10.97 22.20
CA MET A 1 1.07 10.88 21.26
C MET A 1 1.87 12.18 21.28
N LYS A 2 3.20 12.14 21.32
CA LYS A 2 4.05 13.36 21.27
C LYS A 2 4.20 13.86 19.82
N THR A 3 4.51 15.14 19.62
CA THR A 3 4.63 15.73 18.26
C THR A 3 5.73 15.05 17.43
N SER A 4 6.87 14.72 18.03
CA SER A 4 7.99 14.02 17.38
C SER A 4 7.62 12.61 16.92
N GLU A 5 6.92 11.86 17.76
CA GLU A 5 6.35 10.54 17.46
C GLU A 5 5.31 10.63 16.32
N ALA A 6 4.41 11.62 16.37
CA ALA A 6 3.42 11.85 15.32
C ALA A 6 4.08 12.15 13.96
N VAL A 7 5.11 13.01 13.95
CA VAL A 7 5.87 13.31 12.74
C VAL A 7 6.59 12.07 12.21
N ALA A 8 7.17 11.24 13.08
CA ALA A 8 7.79 9.98 12.68
C ALA A 8 6.77 9.02 12.03
N ILE A 9 5.55 8.93 12.58
CA ILE A 9 4.46 8.13 12.03
C ILE A 9 4.07 8.60 10.62
N ILE A 10 3.90 9.91 10.41
CA ILE A 10 3.55 10.44 9.08
C ILE A 10 4.69 10.20 8.09
N HIS A 11 5.96 10.39 8.49
CA HIS A 11 7.10 10.03 7.66
C HIS A 11 7.12 8.54 7.28
N ARG A 12 6.75 7.67 8.22
CA ARG A 12 6.65 6.23 7.95
C ARG A 12 5.51 5.93 6.98
N GLY A 13 4.35 6.58 7.11
CA GLY A 13 3.26 6.51 6.13
C GLY A 13 3.73 6.92 4.73
N ILE A 14 4.38 8.09 4.60
CA ILE A 14 4.97 8.58 3.34
C ILE A 14 5.93 7.57 2.71
N TYR A 15 6.77 6.93 3.52
CA TYR A 15 7.66 5.88 3.03
C TYR A 15 6.89 4.68 2.49
N ARG A 16 5.81 4.27 3.18
CA ARG A 16 4.96 3.15 2.77
C ARG A 16 4.26 3.43 1.45
N GLU A 17 3.72 4.63 1.22
CA GLU A 17 3.08 4.96 -0.06
C GLU A 17 4.10 4.97 -1.20
N LYS A 18 5.31 5.48 -0.94
CA LYS A 18 6.41 5.41 -1.92
C LYS A 18 6.81 3.97 -2.24
N ASP A 19 6.75 3.05 -1.28
CA ASP A 19 6.98 1.63 -1.53
C ASP A 19 5.82 1.01 -2.33
N ALA A 20 4.57 1.30 -1.96
CA ALA A 20 3.37 0.82 -2.64
C ALA A 20 3.35 1.25 -4.12
N ILE A 21 3.58 2.53 -4.41
CA ILE A 21 3.69 3.06 -5.79
C ILE A 21 4.74 2.26 -6.58
N ARG A 22 5.94 2.06 -6.02
CA ARG A 22 7.01 1.32 -6.71
C ARG A 22 6.61 -0.14 -6.94
N ALA A 23 5.96 -0.77 -5.98
CA ALA A 23 5.49 -2.15 -6.09
C ALA A 23 4.43 -2.28 -7.19
N TYR A 24 3.42 -1.39 -7.21
CA TYR A 24 2.39 -1.37 -8.24
C TYR A 24 2.96 -1.19 -9.64
N ILE A 25 3.91 -0.27 -9.83
CA ILE A 25 4.58 -0.08 -11.12
C ILE A 25 5.37 -1.33 -11.53
N LYS A 26 6.05 -2.01 -10.59
CA LYS A 26 6.74 -3.28 -10.88
C LYS A 26 5.75 -4.39 -11.26
N PHE A 27 4.64 -4.52 -10.54
CA PHE A 27 3.59 -5.49 -10.84
C PHE A 27 2.97 -5.22 -12.22
N ALA A 28 2.64 -3.96 -12.52
CA ALA A 28 2.06 -3.56 -13.80
C ALA A 28 2.97 -3.92 -14.99
N LYS A 29 4.30 -3.88 -14.82
CA LYS A 29 5.25 -4.33 -15.85
C LYS A 29 5.29 -5.85 -16.03
N ALA A 30 5.05 -6.59 -14.95
CA ALA A 30 5.16 -8.06 -14.93
C ALA A 30 3.89 -8.76 -15.43
N VAL A 31 2.71 -8.14 -15.28
CA VAL A 31 1.44 -8.69 -15.79
C VAL A 31 1.30 -8.54 -17.31
N LYS A 32 0.66 -9.52 -17.94
CA LYS A 32 0.45 -9.56 -19.40
C LYS A 32 -0.91 -9.00 -19.78
N ASP A 33 -1.94 -9.27 -18.97
CA ASP A 33 -3.29 -8.79 -19.25
C ASP A 33 -3.37 -7.25 -19.21
N PRO A 34 -3.91 -6.59 -20.26
CA PRO A 34 -4.02 -5.14 -20.30
C PRO A 34 -4.93 -4.55 -19.23
N LYS A 35 -5.99 -5.27 -18.82
CA LYS A 35 -6.93 -4.81 -17.80
C LYS A 35 -6.28 -4.88 -16.41
N ALA A 36 -5.63 -5.99 -16.07
CA ALA A 36 -4.85 -6.12 -14.83
C ALA A 36 -3.75 -5.06 -14.74
N LYS A 37 -3.05 -4.80 -15.85
CA LYS A 37 -2.05 -3.72 -15.95
C LYS A 37 -2.66 -2.35 -15.63
N ASN A 38 -3.81 -2.03 -16.21
CA ASN A 38 -4.48 -0.75 -15.97
C ASN A 38 -4.98 -0.61 -14.53
N VAL A 39 -5.49 -1.69 -13.93
CA VAL A 39 -5.86 -1.72 -12.51
C VAL A 39 -4.66 -1.35 -11.64
N LEU A 40 -3.51 -2.01 -11.83
CA LEU A 40 -2.31 -1.76 -11.04
C LEU A 40 -1.76 -0.33 -11.25
N ILE A 41 -1.86 0.23 -12.46
CA ILE A 41 -1.47 1.63 -12.73
C ILE A 41 -2.39 2.61 -12.00
N ASN A 42 -3.70 2.38 -12.03
CA ASN A 42 -4.66 3.25 -11.34
C ASN A 42 -4.45 3.22 -9.82
N LEU A 43 -4.21 2.03 -9.26
CA LEU A 43 -3.88 1.91 -7.83
C LEU A 43 -2.58 2.66 -7.49
N ALA A 44 -1.56 2.61 -8.36
CA ALA A 44 -0.36 3.44 -8.17
C ALA A 44 -0.67 4.94 -8.14
N ASP A 45 -1.63 5.43 -8.92
CA ASP A 45 -2.08 6.83 -8.92
C ASP A 45 -2.85 7.17 -7.64
N ASP A 46 -3.71 6.27 -7.15
CA ASP A 46 -4.40 6.42 -5.87
C ASP A 46 -3.39 6.57 -4.72
N GLU A 47 -2.33 5.76 -4.71
CA GLU A 47 -1.24 5.88 -3.73
C GLU A 47 -0.46 7.20 -3.82
N VAL A 48 -0.33 7.80 -5.02
CA VAL A 48 0.22 9.17 -5.16
C VAL A 48 -0.71 10.18 -4.49
N GLY A 49 -2.02 9.96 -4.56
CA GLY A 49 -3.03 10.72 -3.82
C GLY A 49 -2.84 10.61 -2.30
N HIS A 50 -2.65 9.39 -1.78
CA HIS A 50 -2.36 9.15 -0.36
C HIS A 50 -1.08 9.86 0.09
N LEU A 51 -0.01 9.69 -0.67
CA LEU A 51 1.28 10.34 -0.44
C LEU A 51 1.11 11.86 -0.33
N THR A 52 0.36 12.47 -1.25
CA THR A 52 0.12 13.91 -1.28
C THR A 52 -0.65 14.38 -0.04
N LYS A 53 -1.65 13.62 0.41
CA LYS A 53 -2.41 13.91 1.64
C LYS A 53 -1.49 13.91 2.87
N LEU A 54 -0.62 12.90 2.98
CA LEU A 54 0.34 12.76 4.09
C LEU A 54 1.42 13.85 4.07
N GLU A 55 2.00 14.18 2.91
CA GLU A 55 2.99 15.25 2.78
C GLU A 55 2.39 16.61 3.14
N LYS A 56 1.15 16.89 2.74
CA LYS A 56 0.43 18.11 3.13
C LYS A 56 0.18 18.16 4.64
N HIS A 57 -0.20 17.04 5.25
CA HIS A 57 -0.39 16.97 6.70
C HIS A 57 0.91 17.22 7.45
N LEU A 58 2.01 16.61 7.00
CA LEU A 58 3.34 16.81 7.56
C LEU A 58 3.78 18.28 7.47
N MET A 59 3.59 18.91 6.31
CA MET A 59 3.89 20.34 6.13
C MET A 59 3.11 21.23 7.10
N ASN A 60 1.83 20.92 7.32
CA ASN A 60 1.01 21.66 8.29
C ASN A 60 1.50 21.48 9.73
N MET A 61 1.92 20.26 10.11
CA MET A 61 2.49 20.00 11.44
C MET A 61 3.80 20.73 11.69
N LEU A 62 4.65 20.86 10.66
CA LEU A 62 5.98 21.47 10.77
C LEU A 62 5.99 23.00 10.54
N LYS A 63 4.86 23.60 10.15
CA LYS A 63 4.76 25.01 9.76
C LYS A 63 5.35 25.97 10.80
N ASP A 64 5.08 25.71 12.08
CA ASP A 64 5.54 26.56 13.19
C ASP A 64 6.82 26.04 13.86
N GLN A 65 7.28 24.83 13.49
CA GLN A 65 8.51 24.20 14.00
C GLN A 65 9.25 23.45 12.88
N PRO A 66 10.02 24.17 12.04
CA PRO A 66 10.71 23.57 10.89
C PRO A 66 11.82 22.58 11.29
N TRP A 67 12.27 22.63 12.54
CA TRP A 67 13.29 21.72 13.08
C TRP A 67 12.73 21.02 14.33
N LEU A 68 12.21 19.81 14.15
CA LEU A 68 11.68 19.00 15.24
C LEU A 68 12.69 17.91 15.61
N TYR A 69 13.38 18.09 16.74
CA TYR A 69 14.26 17.08 17.31
C TYR A 69 13.52 16.34 18.43
N PRO A 70 13.45 14.99 18.41
CA PRO A 70 12.89 14.24 19.52
C PRO A 70 13.70 14.48 20.79
N LYS A 71 13.00 14.66 21.92
CA LYS A 71 13.66 14.71 23.23
C LYS A 71 14.18 13.33 23.61
N ALA A 72 15.10 13.27 24.58
CA ALA A 72 15.73 12.02 25.00
C ALA A 72 14.72 10.93 25.41
N ASP A 73 13.61 11.33 26.06
CA ASP A 73 12.51 10.45 26.48
C ASP A 73 11.57 10.04 25.33
N GLU A 74 11.69 10.66 24.16
CA GLU A 74 10.87 10.39 22.97
C GLU A 74 11.61 9.53 21.92
N ILE A 75 12.95 9.40 22.03
CA ILE A 75 13.79 8.67 21.07
C ILE A 75 13.33 7.22 20.92
N GLU A 76 12.98 6.55 22.02
CA GLU A 76 12.56 5.15 21.98
C GLU A 76 11.23 4.98 21.23
N ALA A 77 10.25 5.88 21.47
CA ALA A 77 8.98 5.87 20.75
C ALA A 77 9.17 6.14 19.25
N VAL A 78 10.00 7.13 18.89
CA VAL A 78 10.34 7.42 17.49
C VAL A 78 11.06 6.25 16.84
N ALA A 79 12.05 5.65 17.51
CA ALA A 79 12.76 4.48 17.02
C ALA A 79 11.83 3.28 16.83
N ALA A 80 10.88 3.07 17.75
CA ALA A 80 9.89 2.01 17.65
C ALA A 80 9.02 2.12 16.40
N VAL A 81 8.67 3.34 15.96
CA VAL A 81 7.92 3.57 14.71
C VAL A 81 8.68 3.04 13.47
N PHE A 82 10.00 3.20 13.46
CA PHE A 82 10.84 2.70 12.36
C PHE A 82 11.21 1.23 12.52
N ALA A 83 11.36 0.74 13.75
CA ALA A 83 11.70 -0.64 14.06
C ALA A 83 10.50 -1.60 13.96
N SER A 84 9.26 -1.11 14.13
CA SER A 84 8.03 -1.88 13.93
C SER A 84 7.79 -2.09 12.44
N SER A 85 8.66 -2.85 11.80
CA SER A 85 8.44 -3.25 10.42
C SER A 85 7.56 -4.49 10.40
N ALA A 86 6.28 -4.31 10.08
CA ALA A 86 5.38 -5.41 9.72
C ALA A 86 5.78 -6.05 8.36
N TYR A 87 6.64 -5.38 7.60
CA TYR A 87 7.39 -5.98 6.50
C TYR A 87 8.74 -6.46 7.06
N PRO A 88 9.13 -7.75 6.99
CA PRO A 88 10.50 -7.97 6.56
C PRO A 88 10.60 -7.19 5.24
N ASP A 89 11.51 -6.24 5.11
CA ASP A 89 11.78 -5.51 3.86
C ASP A 89 12.15 -6.53 2.78
N LYS A 90 11.15 -7.24 2.25
CA LYS A 90 11.29 -8.13 1.13
C LYS A 90 11.01 -7.27 -0.06
N GLU A 91 12.03 -6.47 -0.37
CA GLU A 91 12.10 -5.75 -1.62
C GLU A 91 11.80 -6.75 -2.73
N ILE A 92 10.66 -6.57 -3.41
CA ILE A 92 10.34 -7.38 -4.58
C ILE A 92 11.20 -6.83 -5.70
N ARG A 93 12.19 -7.59 -6.13
CA ARG A 93 13.00 -7.25 -7.29
C ARG A 93 12.26 -7.67 -8.55
N GLU A 94 12.54 -7.02 -9.67
CA GLU A 94 11.89 -7.36 -10.94
C GLU A 94 12.20 -8.82 -11.35
N GLU A 95 13.39 -9.32 -11.01
CA GLU A 95 13.78 -10.73 -11.18
C GLU A 95 12.92 -11.72 -10.38
N ASP A 96 12.36 -11.30 -9.24
CA ASP A 96 11.49 -12.16 -8.43
C ASP A 96 10.08 -12.30 -9.04
N LEU A 97 9.78 -11.54 -10.10
CA LEU A 97 8.49 -11.50 -10.80
C LEU A 97 8.52 -12.13 -12.20
N VAL A 98 9.70 -12.56 -12.67
CA VAL A 98 9.85 -13.21 -13.97
C VAL A 98 9.15 -14.57 -13.94
N ASP A 99 8.33 -14.84 -14.95
CA ASP A 99 7.52 -16.07 -15.09
C ASP A 99 6.60 -16.38 -13.90
N VAL A 100 6.31 -15.37 -13.06
CA VAL A 100 5.33 -15.49 -12.00
C VAL A 100 3.94 -15.37 -12.61
N ASP A 101 3.08 -16.30 -12.23
CA ASP A 101 1.67 -16.29 -12.60
C ASP A 101 0.98 -14.97 -12.23
N GLU A 102 0.11 -14.47 -13.11
CA GLU A 102 -0.52 -13.17 -12.96
C GLU A 102 -1.43 -13.10 -11.73
N VAL A 103 -2.18 -14.17 -11.45
CA VAL A 103 -3.00 -14.26 -10.24
C VAL A 103 -2.11 -14.20 -9.01
N ARG A 104 -0.92 -14.81 -9.03
CA ARG A 104 0.04 -14.69 -7.93
C ARG A 104 0.57 -13.25 -7.76
N ILE A 105 0.80 -12.50 -8.83
CA ILE A 105 1.20 -11.08 -8.75
C ILE A 105 0.09 -10.24 -8.11
N LEU A 106 -1.17 -10.45 -8.53
CA LEU A 106 -2.32 -9.74 -7.95
C LEU A 106 -2.53 -10.09 -6.46
N ASN A 107 -2.31 -11.34 -6.06
CA ASN A 107 -2.36 -11.73 -4.65
C ASN A 107 -1.26 -11.04 -3.81
N LEU A 108 -0.06 -10.85 -4.36
CA LEU A 108 0.99 -10.07 -3.68
C LEU A 108 0.59 -8.59 -3.49
N ALA A 109 -0.19 -8.03 -4.41
CA ALA A 109 -0.77 -6.70 -4.24
C ALA A 109 -1.83 -6.70 -3.12
N VAL A 110 -2.73 -7.69 -3.08
CA VAL A 110 -3.73 -7.84 -2.00
C VAL A 110 -3.06 -7.93 -0.63
N ASP A 111 -2.01 -8.73 -0.50
CA ASP A 111 -1.26 -8.85 0.76
C ASP A 111 -0.69 -7.50 1.21
N ARG A 112 -0.22 -6.66 0.28
CA ARG A 112 0.27 -5.32 0.60
C ARG A 112 -0.86 -4.42 1.10
N GLU A 113 -2.02 -4.45 0.47
CA GLU A 113 -3.20 -3.68 0.87
C GLU A 113 -3.71 -4.08 2.26
N ILE A 114 -3.73 -5.38 2.59
CA ILE A 114 -4.09 -5.86 3.94
C ILE A 114 -3.15 -5.26 4.99
N ILE A 115 -1.84 -5.20 4.70
CA ILE A 115 -0.86 -4.67 5.63
C ILE A 115 -1.01 -3.14 5.76
N ALA A 116 -1.26 -2.42 4.65
CA ALA A 116 -1.50 -0.97 4.66
C ALA A 116 -2.78 -0.61 5.44
N ASN A 117 -3.88 -1.31 5.17
CA ASN A 117 -5.14 -1.17 5.89
C ASN A 117 -4.95 -1.34 7.41
N ARG A 118 -4.31 -2.44 7.82
CA ARG A 118 -4.04 -2.72 9.23
C ARG A 118 -3.15 -1.66 9.87
N TYR A 119 -2.13 -1.20 9.15
CA TYR A 119 -1.25 -0.13 9.62
C TYR A 119 -2.05 1.14 9.94
N TYR A 120 -2.91 1.59 9.03
CA TYR A 120 -3.72 2.78 9.25
C TYR A 120 -4.79 2.59 10.34
N LEU A 121 -5.41 1.41 10.44
CA LEU A 121 -6.33 1.10 11.54
C LEU A 121 -5.63 1.13 12.91
N ASP A 122 -4.42 0.57 13.00
CA ASP A 122 -3.63 0.59 14.24
C ASP A 122 -3.25 2.02 14.64
N LEU A 123 -2.91 2.88 13.67
CA LEU A 123 -2.65 4.30 13.93
C LEU A 123 -3.91 5.05 14.38
N ALA A 124 -5.04 4.81 13.72
CA ALA A 124 -6.34 5.39 14.10
C ALA A 124 -6.77 4.99 15.52
N ALA A 125 -6.40 3.78 15.97
CA ALA A 125 -6.67 3.31 17.32
C ALA A 125 -5.74 3.93 18.38
N LYS A 126 -4.49 4.26 18.02
CA LYS A 126 -3.47 4.79 18.94
C LYS A 126 -3.47 6.32 19.03
N THR A 127 -4.00 7.02 18.04
CA THR A 127 -4.01 8.49 18.03
C THR A 127 -5.11 9.08 18.92
N GLU A 128 -4.78 10.20 19.58
CA GLU A 128 -5.71 10.97 20.41
C GLU A 128 -6.30 12.18 19.67
N SER A 129 -5.71 12.59 18.53
CA SER A 129 -6.24 13.69 17.70
C SER A 129 -7.42 13.21 16.86
N PRO A 130 -8.60 13.86 16.98
CA PRO A 130 -9.75 13.56 16.13
C PRO A 130 -9.44 13.67 14.63
N GLU A 131 -8.69 14.71 14.24
CA GLU A 131 -8.34 14.98 12.85
C GLU A 131 -7.39 13.91 12.28
N ALA A 132 -6.38 13.52 13.06
CA ALA A 132 -5.47 12.44 12.66
C ALA A 132 -6.22 11.10 12.59
N LYS A 133 -7.14 10.84 13.52
CA LYS A 133 -7.97 9.64 13.53
C LYS A 133 -8.84 9.56 12.27
N GLU A 134 -9.50 10.65 11.92
CA GLU A 134 -10.32 10.73 10.70
C GLU A 134 -9.48 10.46 9.45
N MET A 135 -8.30 11.08 9.35
CA MET A 135 -7.38 10.87 8.24
C MET A 135 -6.96 9.40 8.10
N PHE A 136 -6.52 8.76 9.20
CA PHE A 136 -6.09 7.36 9.15
C PHE A 136 -7.25 6.40 8.87
N LEU A 137 -8.45 6.66 9.37
CA LEU A 137 -9.63 5.87 9.02
C LEU A 137 -10.03 6.01 7.55
N ALA A 138 -9.87 7.21 6.97
CA ALA A 138 -10.10 7.44 5.55
C ALA A 138 -9.10 6.66 4.69
N LEU A 139 -7.80 6.75 4.99
CA LEU A 139 -6.75 5.97 4.30
C LEU A 139 -7.01 4.47 4.41
N ALA A 140 -7.26 3.95 5.62
CA ALA A 140 -7.62 2.54 5.80
C ALA A 140 -8.82 2.13 4.95
N LYS A 141 -9.82 3.01 4.78
CA LYS A 141 -10.99 2.72 3.96
C LYS A 141 -10.65 2.67 2.46
N GLU A 142 -9.76 3.55 2.00
CA GLU A 142 -9.26 3.54 0.62
C GLU A 142 -8.51 2.21 0.34
N GLU A 143 -7.64 1.74 1.24
CA GLU A 143 -6.98 0.42 1.09
C GLU A 143 -7.97 -0.75 1.06
N GLU A 144 -9.08 -0.65 1.81
CA GLU A 144 -10.15 -1.66 1.75
C GLU A 144 -10.84 -1.70 0.38
N VAL A 145 -10.92 -0.56 -0.31
CA VAL A 145 -11.44 -0.49 -1.68
C VAL A 145 -10.42 -1.06 -2.66
N HIS A 146 -9.14 -0.76 -2.49
CA HIS A 146 -8.05 -1.33 -3.30
C HIS A 146 -8.06 -2.87 -3.25
N MET A 147 -8.19 -3.46 -2.05
CA MET A 147 -8.35 -4.92 -1.87
C MET A 147 -9.50 -5.49 -2.71
N LYS A 148 -10.66 -4.81 -2.72
CA LYS A 148 -11.84 -5.28 -3.47
C LYS A 148 -11.64 -5.18 -4.98
N ILE A 149 -10.98 -4.13 -5.44
CA ILE A 149 -10.64 -3.95 -6.85
C ILE A 149 -9.71 -5.08 -7.30
N LEU A 150 -8.66 -5.37 -6.52
CA LEU A 150 -7.72 -6.44 -6.80
C LEU A 150 -8.38 -7.82 -6.78
N GLN A 151 -9.25 -8.09 -5.81
CA GLN A 151 -9.98 -9.36 -5.74
C GLN A 151 -10.91 -9.55 -6.95
N ALA A 152 -11.61 -8.50 -7.37
CA ALA A 152 -12.44 -8.54 -8.57
C ALA A 152 -11.61 -8.79 -9.84
N GLU A 153 -10.38 -8.27 -9.89
CA GLU A 153 -9.47 -8.54 -11.00
C GLU A 153 -8.96 -9.98 -11.00
N ILE A 154 -8.59 -10.53 -9.83
CA ILE A 154 -8.23 -11.95 -9.67
C ILE A 154 -9.36 -12.85 -10.17
N ASP A 155 -10.60 -12.58 -9.78
CA ASP A 155 -11.75 -13.36 -10.19
C ASP A 155 -11.98 -13.28 -11.72
N SER A 156 -11.75 -12.11 -12.32
CA SER A 156 -11.83 -11.88 -13.77
C SER A 156 -10.75 -12.65 -14.55
N VAL A 157 -9.50 -12.61 -14.08
CA VAL A 157 -8.38 -13.33 -14.71
C VAL A 157 -8.55 -14.84 -14.56
N GLY A 158 -8.94 -15.31 -13.36
CA GLY A 158 -9.16 -16.72 -13.08
C GLY A 158 -10.31 -17.33 -13.90
N GLN A 159 -11.41 -16.59 -14.11
CA GLN A 159 -12.47 -17.02 -15.02
C GLN A 159 -11.98 -17.08 -16.46
N SER A 160 -11.24 -16.06 -16.93
CA SER A 160 -10.73 -16.02 -18.30
C SER A 160 -9.79 -17.20 -18.60
N GLY A 161 -8.93 -17.58 -17.66
CA GLY A 161 -8.06 -18.77 -17.78
C GLY A 161 -8.84 -20.09 -17.90
N PHE A 162 -9.92 -20.24 -17.12
CA PHE A 162 -10.80 -21.42 -17.20
C PHE A 162 -11.53 -21.53 -18.55
N TRP A 163 -11.96 -20.42 -19.13
CA TRP A 163 -12.62 -20.42 -20.45
C TRP A 163 -11.66 -20.68 -21.61
N PHE A 164 -10.40 -20.24 -21.52
CA PHE A 164 -9.37 -20.54 -22.53
C PHE A 164 -9.00 -22.04 -22.55
N ASP A 165 -8.83 -22.67 -21.38
CA ASP A 165 -8.59 -24.12 -21.31
C ASP A 165 -9.75 -24.93 -21.89
N MET A 166 -11.02 -24.52 -21.67
CA MET A 166 -12.17 -25.24 -22.24
C MET A 166 -12.29 -25.12 -23.77
N GLN A 167 -11.78 -24.06 -24.40
CA GLN A 167 -11.82 -23.93 -25.87
C GLN A 167 -10.81 -24.83 -26.57
N GLU A 168 -9.66 -25.09 -25.95
CA GLU A 168 -8.63 -26.01 -26.48
C GLU A 168 -9.13 -27.47 -26.52
N PHE A 169 -10.09 -27.86 -25.67
CA PHE A 169 -10.66 -29.22 -25.66
C PHE A 169 -11.87 -29.43 -26.58
N THR A 170 -12.44 -28.38 -27.20
CA THR A 170 -13.69 -28.49 -27.98
C THR A 170 -13.54 -28.38 -29.50
N MET A 171 -12.34 -28.62 -30.06
CA MET A 171 -12.16 -28.76 -31.51
C MET A 171 -11.43 -30.05 -31.91
N GLU A 172 -11.93 -31.19 -31.45
CA GLU A 172 -11.83 -32.45 -32.19
C GLU A 172 -13.17 -33.17 -32.06
N GLU A 173 -14.07 -32.93 -33.03
CA GLU A 173 -14.92 -33.92 -33.72
C GLU A 173 -15.81 -33.24 -34.78
#